data_AF-A0A0X3VW50-F1
#
_entry.id   AF-A0A0X3VW50-F1
#
_cell.length_a   1.000
_cell.length_b   1.000
_cell.length_c   1.000
_cell.angle_alpha   90.00
_cell.angle_beta   90.00
_cell.angle_gamma   90.00
#
_symmetry.space_group_name_H-M   'P 1'
#
loop_
_entity.id
_entity.type
_entity.pdbx_description
1 polymer ?
#
loop_
_entity_poly.entity_id
_entity_poly.type
_entity_poly.pdbx_seq_one_letter_code
_entity_poly.pdbx_strand_id
1 'polypeptide(L)'
;MRLRVEMVVEVEDTGKLTGAALGRIAEDEQMPAEERAHAEAAVRDDDAEALAYLVDPFDLVSQVPGVELAQASWSSETIDYDPDAPDWEHDEDAADGDEDDEEDRLI
;
A
#
# COMPACT_ATOMS: atom_id res chain seq x y z
N MET A 1 -14.07 -14.36 6.33
CA MET A 1 -14.41 -14.05 4.92
C MET A 1 -13.24 -13.26 4.35
N ARG A 2 -12.92 -13.39 3.06
CA ARG A 2 -11.86 -12.62 2.41
C ARG A 2 -12.50 -11.66 1.42
N LEU A 3 -12.16 -10.37 1.51
CA LEU A 3 -12.51 -9.35 0.52
C LEU A 3 -11.25 -9.11 -0.33
N ARG A 4 -11.39 -9.09 -1.65
CA ARG A 4 -10.34 -8.66 -2.57
C ARG A 4 -10.80 -7.35 -3.22
N VAL A 5 -9.92 -6.36 -3.23
CA VAL A 5 -10.20 -5.01 -3.72
C VAL A 5 -9.09 -4.63 -4.70
N GLU A 6 -9.48 -4.05 -5.82
CA GLU A 6 -8.59 -3.38 -6.78
C GLU A 6 -9.09 -1.94 -6.90
N MET A 7 -8.18 -0.97 -6.78
CA MET A 7 -8.52 0.45 -6.72
C MET A 7 -7.61 1.24 -7.63
N VAL A 8 -8.22 2.08 -8.47
CA VAL A 8 -7.51 3.08 -9.27
C VAL A 8 -7.87 4.45 -8.73
N VAL A 9 -6.85 5.28 -8.48
CA VAL A 9 -7.02 6.65 -7.98
C VAL A 9 -6.25 7.62 -8.85
N GLU A 10 -6.83 8.80 -9.10
CA GLU A 10 -6.14 9.91 -9.73
C GLU A 10 -5.50 10.79 -8.64
N VAL A 11 -4.19 11.04 -8.76
CA VAL A 11 -3.46 11.92 -7.85
C VAL A 11 -3.23 13.26 -8.55
N GLU A 12 -4.01 14.28 -8.17
CA GLU A 12 -3.93 15.62 -8.78
C GLU A 12 -2.63 16.37 -8.43
N ASP A 13 -2.03 16.08 -7.27
CA ASP A 13 -0.86 16.79 -6.72
C ASP A 13 0.02 15.84 -5.91
N THR A 14 1.02 15.28 -6.57
CA THR A 14 1.96 14.31 -5.99
C THR A 14 2.82 14.94 -4.89
N GLY A 15 3.18 16.23 -5.03
CA GLY A 15 3.92 16.96 -3.99
C GLY A 15 3.15 17.10 -2.68
N LYS A 16 1.83 17.31 -2.74
CA LYS A 16 0.97 17.29 -1.54
C LYS A 16 0.85 15.89 -0.94
N LEU A 17 0.77 14.86 -1.79
CA LEU A 17 0.70 13.47 -1.34
C LEU A 17 1.97 13.09 -0.56
N THR A 18 3.16 13.26 -1.16
CA THR A 18 4.45 13.04 -0.50
C THR A 18 4.59 13.89 0.77
N GLY A 19 4.18 15.16 0.72
CA GLY A 19 4.23 16.05 1.87
C GLY A 19 3.36 15.57 3.04
N ALA A 20 2.17 15.04 2.76
CA ALA A 20 1.29 14.46 3.77
C ALA A 20 1.89 13.18 4.37
N ALA A 21 2.46 12.30 3.54
CA ALA A 21 3.13 11.08 4.00
C ALA A 21 4.30 11.41 4.92
N LEU A 22 5.18 12.33 4.51
CA LEU A 22 6.28 12.82 5.35
C LEU A 22 5.82 13.45 6.66
N GLY A 23 4.71 14.19 6.63
CA GLY A 23 4.10 14.75 7.84
C GLY A 23 3.68 13.65 8.83
N ARG A 24 3.01 12.61 8.33
CA ARG A 24 2.56 11.47 9.16
C ARG A 24 3.74 10.65 9.70
N ILE A 25 4.78 10.43 8.90
CA ILE A 25 6.03 9.78 9.35
C ILE A 25 6.71 10.57 10.49
N ALA A 26 6.72 11.91 10.39
CA ALA A 26 7.32 12.76 11.40
C ALA A 26 6.53 12.79 12.73
N GLU A 27 5.21 12.62 12.66
CA GLU A 27 4.31 12.58 13.81
C GLU A 27 4.34 11.22 14.56
N ASP A 28 4.84 10.16 13.93
CA ASP A 28 4.99 8.86 14.58
C ASP A 28 6.22 8.85 15.52
N GLU A 29 6.00 9.17 16.79
CA GLU A 29 7.04 9.16 17.83
C GLU A 29 7.53 7.75 18.20
N GLN A 30 6.76 6.71 17.87
CA GLN A 30 7.10 5.32 18.21
C GLN A 30 8.00 4.68 17.16
N MET A 31 8.04 5.23 15.95
CA MET A 31 8.88 4.75 14.86
C MET A 31 10.38 4.92 15.17
N PRO A 32 11.16 3.82 15.14
CA PRO A 32 12.63 3.84 15.22
C PRO A 32 13.25 4.74 14.15
N ALA A 33 14.41 5.34 14.44
CA ALA A 33 15.03 6.31 13.53
C ALA A 33 15.45 5.72 12.18
N GLU A 34 15.91 4.47 12.16
CA GLU A 34 16.29 3.77 10.93
C GLU A 34 15.07 3.48 10.07
N GLU A 35 14.01 2.92 10.66
CA GLU A 35 12.73 2.70 10.01
C GLU A 35 12.14 4.00 9.46
N ARG A 36 12.20 5.09 10.25
CA ARG A 36 11.79 6.43 9.80
C ARG A 36 12.54 6.86 8.55
N ALA A 37 13.87 6.74 8.55
CA ALA A 37 14.69 7.12 7.39
C ALA A 37 14.35 6.28 6.15
N HIS A 38 14.04 4.99 6.31
CA HIS A 38 13.60 4.13 5.22
C HIS A 38 12.23 4.53 4.67
N ALA A 39 11.22 4.71 5.54
CA ALA A 39 9.89 5.15 5.13
C ALA A 39 9.96 6.51 4.43
N GLU A 40 10.72 7.44 5.00
CA GLU A 40 10.96 8.76 4.43
C GLU A 40 11.65 8.74 3.05
N ALA A 41 12.51 7.77 2.79
CA ALA A 41 13.13 7.59 1.47
C ALA A 41 12.11 7.02 0.49
N ALA A 42 11.39 5.97 0.88
CA ALA A 42 10.39 5.30 0.04
C ALA A 42 9.33 6.28 -0.49
N VAL A 43 8.71 7.07 0.40
CA VAL A 43 7.65 8.02 0.00
C VAL A 43 8.15 9.21 -0.83
N ARG A 44 9.46 9.46 -0.84
CA ARG A 44 10.09 10.49 -1.70
C ARG A 44 10.46 9.95 -3.07
N ASP A 45 10.77 8.66 -3.14
CA ASP A 45 11.20 8.00 -4.36
C ASP A 45 10.00 7.55 -5.22
N ASP A 46 8.87 7.20 -4.60
CA ASP A 46 7.67 6.70 -5.29
C ASP A 46 6.36 7.29 -4.70
N ASP A 47 5.50 7.81 -5.58
CA ASP A 47 4.18 8.33 -5.23
C ASP A 47 3.22 7.21 -4.77
N ALA A 48 3.40 5.99 -5.29
CA ALA A 48 2.65 4.81 -4.87
C ALA A 48 2.95 4.48 -3.40
N GLU A 49 4.22 4.53 -3.00
CA GLU A 49 4.65 4.34 -1.60
C GLU A 49 4.08 5.43 -0.69
N ALA A 50 4.06 6.69 -1.15
CA ALA A 50 3.42 7.77 -0.42
C ALA A 50 1.91 7.52 -0.19
N LEU A 51 1.21 7.00 -1.20
CA LEU A 51 -0.19 6.61 -1.08
C LEU A 51 -0.36 5.44 -0.10
N ALA A 52 0.40 4.36 -0.26
CA ALA A 52 0.33 3.19 0.61
C ALA A 52 0.59 3.52 2.07
N TYR A 53 1.53 4.44 2.35
CA TYR A 53 1.81 4.89 3.71
C TYR A 53 0.63 5.66 4.35
N LEU A 54 -0.15 6.37 3.54
CA LEU A 54 -1.23 7.23 4.02
C LEU A 54 -2.55 6.49 4.24
N VAL A 55 -2.80 5.41 3.49
CA VAL A 55 -4.05 4.68 3.64
C VAL A 55 -3.93 3.73 4.83
N ASP A 56 -4.92 3.76 5.72
CA ASP A 56 -5.04 2.82 6.83
C ASP A 56 -6.18 1.84 6.52
N PRO A 57 -5.90 0.53 6.32
CA PRO A 57 -6.92 -0.43 5.98
C PRO A 57 -7.91 -0.68 7.12
N PHE A 58 -7.53 -0.46 8.38
CA PHE A 58 -8.44 -0.56 9.52
C PHE A 58 -9.47 0.56 9.45
N ASP A 59 -9.03 1.81 9.29
CA ASP A 59 -9.92 2.96 9.18
C ASP A 59 -10.85 2.83 7.97
N LEU A 60 -10.36 2.28 6.85
CA LEU A 60 -11.13 2.08 5.62
C LEU A 60 -12.38 1.21 5.82
N VAL A 61 -12.27 0.12 6.59
CA VAL A 61 -13.39 -0.82 6.81
C VAL A 61 -14.13 -0.61 8.14
N SER A 62 -13.58 0.21 9.04
CA SER A 62 -14.09 0.43 10.41
C SER A 62 -15.55 0.88 10.49
N GLN A 63 -16.06 1.52 9.45
CA GLN A 63 -17.42 2.06 9.40
C GLN A 63 -18.49 1.03 8.98
N VAL A 64 -18.08 -0.18 8.56
CA VAL A 64 -19.01 -1.23 8.13
C VAL A 64 -19.56 -1.97 9.37
N PRO A 65 -20.89 -1.97 9.62
CA PRO A 65 -21.45 -2.57 10.82
C PRO A 65 -21.14 -4.07 10.95
N GLY A 66 -20.58 -4.46 12.10
CA GLY A 66 -20.24 -5.86 12.40
C GLY A 66 -18.95 -6.37 11.74
N VAL A 67 -18.13 -5.48 11.17
CA VAL A 67 -16.82 -5.83 10.60
C VAL A 67 -15.72 -5.47 11.60
N GLU A 68 -14.81 -6.43 11.81
CA GLU A 68 -13.55 -6.25 12.52
C GLU A 68 -12.44 -6.78 11.60
N LEU A 69 -11.41 -5.96 11.37
CA LEU A 69 -10.32 -6.32 10.46
C LEU A 69 -9.35 -7.28 11.17
N ALA A 70 -9.22 -8.49 10.64
CA ALA A 70 -8.28 -9.49 11.16
C ALA A 70 -6.89 -9.41 10.49
N GLN A 71 -6.87 -9.12 9.19
CA GLN A 71 -5.65 -9.02 8.37
C GLN A 71 -5.94 -8.12 7.17
N ALA A 72 -4.97 -7.31 6.78
CA ALA A 72 -4.92 -6.64 5.49
C ALA A 72 -3.58 -6.92 4.81
N SER A 73 -3.61 -7.03 3.48
CA SER A 73 -2.44 -7.02 2.61
C SER A 73 -2.84 -6.30 1.34
N TRP A 74 -1.95 -5.46 0.84
CA TRP A 74 -2.12 -4.69 -0.38
C TRP A 74 -0.77 -4.33 -1.00
N SER A 75 -0.81 -3.85 -2.22
CA SER A 75 0.30 -3.21 -2.90
C SER A 75 -0.22 -1.96 -3.57
N SER A 76 0.68 -1.00 -3.79
CA SER A 76 0.42 0.21 -4.56
C SER A 76 1.39 0.26 -5.73
N GLU A 77 0.91 0.70 -6.87
CA GLU A 77 1.76 0.96 -8.04
C GLU A 77 1.22 2.14 -8.83
N THR A 78 2.11 2.81 -9.56
CA THR A 78 1.71 3.84 -10.52
C THR A 78 1.39 3.18 -11.84
N ILE A 79 0.19 3.44 -12.38
CA ILE A 79 -0.26 2.92 -13.67
C ILE A 79 -0.65 4.05 -14.62
N ASP A 80 -0.44 3.84 -15.92
CA ASP A 80 -1.02 4.69 -16.97
C ASP A 80 -2.47 4.24 -17.22
N TYR A 81 -3.41 4.73 -16.38
CA TYR A 81 -4.82 4.37 -16.51
C TYR A 81 -5.49 5.06 -17.72
N ASP A 82 -6.10 4.25 -18.59
CA ASP A 82 -6.95 4.70 -19.70
C ASP A 82 -8.41 4.29 -19.43
N PRO A 83 -9.34 5.24 -19.19
CA PRO A 83 -10.73 4.93 -18.91
C PRO A 83 -11.48 4.32 -20.10
N ASP A 84 -10.94 4.43 -21.32
CA ASP A 84 -11.52 3.84 -22.52
C ASP A 84 -10.93 2.45 -22.83
N ALA A 85 -9.96 1.97 -22.03
CA ALA A 85 -9.43 0.62 -22.14
C ALA A 85 -10.50 -0.43 -21.75
N PRO A 86 -10.45 -1.66 -22.29
CA PRO A 86 -11.30 -2.74 -21.82
C PRO A 86 -11.12 -2.94 -20.31
N ASP A 87 -12.20 -3.28 -19.60
CA ASP A 87 -12.18 -3.55 -18.15
C ASP A 87 -10.98 -4.45 -17.81
N TRP A 88 -10.25 -4.06 -16.76
CA TRP A 88 -9.12 -4.83 -16.24
C TRP A 88 -9.58 -6.25 -15.92
N GLU A 89 -9.03 -7.24 -16.62
CA GLU A 89 -9.27 -8.64 -16.27
C GLU A 89 -8.49 -8.91 -14.98
N HIS A 90 -9.22 -9.05 -13.88
CA HIS A 90 -8.64 -9.49 -12.61
C HIS A 90 -8.11 -10.91 -12.81
N ASP A 91 -6.80 -11.06 -13.04
CA ASP A 91 -6.17 -12.38 -13.15
C ASP A 91 -6.40 -13.14 -11.84
N GLU A 92 -7.38 -14.05 -11.89
CA GLU A 92 -7.85 -14.85 -10.76
C GLU A 92 -6.78 -15.83 -10.26
N ASP A 93 -5.71 -16.03 -11.03
CA ASP A 93 -4.59 -16.94 -10.76
C ASP A 93 -3.35 -16.29 -10.09
N ALA A 94 -3.34 -14.98 -9.82
CA ALA A 94 -2.21 -14.31 -9.13
C ALA A 94 -2.27 -14.41 -7.58
N ALA A 95 -3.05 -15.35 -7.05
CA ALA A 95 -3.02 -15.68 -5.63
C ALA A 95 -1.93 -16.72 -5.38
N ASP A 96 -1.02 -16.39 -4.47
CA ASP A 96 0.05 -17.23 -3.90
C ASP A 96 1.44 -17.05 -4.55
N GLY A 97 1.99 -15.84 -4.38
CA GLY A 97 3.42 -15.68 -4.18
C GLY A 97 3.76 -15.91 -2.71
N ASP A 98 3.76 -17.17 -2.28
CA ASP A 98 4.58 -17.59 -1.14
C ASP A 98 6.05 -17.46 -1.60
N GLU A 99 6.67 -16.32 -1.32
CA GLU A 99 8.14 -16.25 -1.25
C GLU A 99 8.55 -16.98 0.04
N ASP A 100 8.49 -18.32 -0.01
CA ASP A 100 9.13 -19.18 0.98
C ASP A 100 10.63 -18.85 1.01
N ASP A 101 11.09 -18.41 2.18
CA ASP A 101 12.49 -18.31 2.59
C ASP A 101 13.32 -19.52 2.11
N GLU A 102 14.09 -19.37 1.03
CA GLU A 102 15.25 -20.22 0.77
C GLU A 102 16.44 -19.79 1.68
N GLU A 103 16.25 -19.86 3.00
CA GLU A 103 17.38 -20.15 3.90
C GLU A 103 17.63 -21.67 3.90
N ASP A 104 18.92 -22.05 3.88
CA ASP A 104 19.46 -23.42 3.95
C ASP A 104 19.49 -24.30 2.68
N ARG A 105 20.39 -23.97 1.74
CA ARG A 105 21.15 -25.03 1.03
C ARG A 105 22.52 -24.64 0.47
N LEU A 106 23.54 -24.43 1.33
CA LEU A 106 24.84 -25.11 1.17
C LEU A 106 25.74 -24.95 2.43
N ILE A 107 25.75 -25.96 3.29
CA ILE A 107 26.93 -26.36 4.08
C ILE A 107 27.57 -27.54 3.35
#